data_AF-A0AAV0MGT1-F1
#
_entry.id   AF-A0AAV0MGT1-F1
#
_cell.length_a   1.000
_cell.length_b   1.000
_cell.length_c   1.000
_cell.angle_alpha   90.00
_cell.angle_beta   90.00
_cell.angle_gamma   90.00
#
_symmetry.space_group_name_H-M   'P 1'
#
loop_
_entity.id
_entity.type
_entity.pdbx_description
1 polymer ?
#
loop_
_entity_poly.entity_id
_entity_poly.type
_entity_poly.pdbx_seq_one_letter_code
_entity_poly.pdbx_strand_id
1 'polypeptide(L)'
;MSLQLGEVVNVVISSPEAAKLVLKTHDLVFASRPSLLVARIIFYGCKDIGFAPYGEYWRQMRKICIVELLSARRVASFRSIREEEASTLISRIRLAATARDEEGVDLREMLFSFSSNVTYRYGLGCIVIKNLFNLLNPFINFCSRL
;
A
#
# COMPACT_ATOMS: atom_id res chain seq x y z
N MET A 1 2.89 -26.67 2.77
CA MET A 1 2.59 -26.94 1.35
C MET A 1 3.64 -26.24 0.51
N SER A 2 4.25 -26.91 -0.47
CA SER A 2 5.18 -26.28 -1.43
C SER A 2 4.52 -26.21 -2.81
N LEU A 3 4.77 -25.13 -3.54
CA LEU A 3 4.27 -24.87 -4.89
C LEU A 3 5.43 -24.40 -5.77
N GLN A 4 5.53 -24.92 -6.98
CA GLN A 4 6.48 -24.41 -7.97
C GLN A 4 5.79 -23.38 -8.85
N LEU A 5 6.24 -22.12 -8.76
CA LEU A 5 5.74 -21.01 -9.57
C LEU A 5 6.80 -20.65 -10.60
N GLY A 6 6.63 -21.15 -11.82
CA GLY A 6 7.66 -21.10 -12.86
C GLY A 6 8.90 -21.89 -12.44
N GLU A 7 10.05 -21.22 -12.40
CA GLU A 7 11.34 -21.82 -12.03
C GLU A 7 11.64 -21.77 -10.53
N VAL A 8 10.76 -21.14 -9.72
CA VAL A 8 11.00 -20.92 -8.29
C VAL A 8 10.06 -21.76 -7.45
N VAL A 9 10.62 -22.53 -6.51
CA VAL A 9 9.85 -23.26 -5.50
C VAL A 9 9.50 -22.32 -4.34
N ASN A 10 8.22 -22.29 -3.98
CA ASN A 10 7.66 -21.45 -2.94
C ASN A 10 7.04 -22.31 -1.84
N VAL A 11 7.09 -21.82 -0.60
CA VAL A 11 6.44 -22.46 0.55
C VAL A 11 5.25 -21.60 0.97
N VAL A 12 4.06 -22.21 1.01
CA VAL A 12 2.83 -21.53 1.45
C VAL A 12 2.64 -21.75 2.95
N ILE A 13 2.52 -20.64 3.67
CA ILE A 13 2.21 -20.59 5.09
C ILE A 13 0.73 -20.29 5.25
N SER A 14 -0.06 -21.27 5.71
CA SER A 14 -1.53 -21.22 5.75
C SER A 14 -2.13 -21.48 7.14
N SER A 15 -1.33 -21.39 8.21
CA SER A 15 -1.84 -21.46 9.59
C SER A 15 -1.27 -20.34 10.48
N PRO A 16 -2.02 -19.89 11.49
CA PRO A 16 -1.54 -18.88 12.45
C PRO A 16 -0.26 -19.30 13.18
N GLU A 17 -0.15 -20.59 13.54
CA GLU A 17 1.00 -21.14 14.25
C GLU A 17 2.26 -21.06 13.38
N ALA A 18 2.15 -21.45 12.11
CA ALA A 18 3.25 -21.36 11.16
C ALA A 18 3.60 -19.90 10.81
N ALA A 19 2.60 -19.03 10.68
CA ALA A 19 2.83 -17.59 10.48
C ALA A 19 3.58 -16.96 11.65
N LYS A 20 3.26 -17.35 12.89
CA LYS A 20 4.01 -16.91 14.09
C LYS A 20 5.47 -17.36 14.05
N LEU A 21 5.74 -18.59 13.63
CA LEU A 21 7.12 -19.08 13.49
C LEU A 21 7.92 -18.25 12.48
N VAL A 22 7.33 -17.96 11.32
CA VAL A 22 8.03 -17.25 10.22
C VAL A 22 8.14 -15.75 10.49
N LEU A 23 7.08 -15.10 10.96
CA LEU A 23 6.98 -13.65 11.08
C LEU A 23 7.40 -13.09 12.45
N LYS A 24 7.63 -13.96 13.44
CA LYS A 24 8.02 -13.54 14.80
C LYS A 24 9.17 -14.35 15.38
N THR A 25 9.09 -15.68 15.39
CA THR A 25 10.14 -16.51 16.01
C THR A 25 11.43 -16.52 15.21
N HIS A 26 11.32 -16.59 13.88
CA HIS A 26 12.44 -16.61 12.93
C HIS A 26 12.36 -15.44 11.94
N ASP A 27 11.82 -14.30 12.39
CA ASP A 27 11.52 -13.14 11.56
C ASP A 27 12.75 -12.63 10.79
N LEU A 28 13.93 -12.59 11.43
CA LEU A 28 15.17 -12.16 10.83
C LEU A 28 15.60 -13.04 9.63
N VAL A 29 15.40 -14.36 9.74
CA VAL A 29 15.77 -15.33 8.69
C VAL A 29 14.92 -15.11 7.44
N PHE A 30 13.65 -14.77 7.63
CA PHE A 30 12.68 -14.53 6.55
C PHE A 30 12.46 -13.04 6.24
N ALA A 31 13.31 -12.15 6.78
CA ALA A 31 13.10 -10.71 6.67
C ALA A 31 13.39 -10.17 5.25
N SER A 32 14.32 -10.80 4.53
CA SER A 32 14.71 -10.39 3.19
C SER A 32 13.63 -10.70 2.15
N ARG A 33 13.55 -9.87 1.11
CA ARG A 33 12.60 -10.01 0.01
C ARG A 33 13.25 -10.69 -1.20
N PRO A 34 12.48 -11.47 -1.99
CA PRO A 34 12.97 -12.00 -3.26
C PRO A 34 13.38 -10.86 -4.20
N SER A 35 14.47 -11.05 -4.93
CA SER A 35 14.93 -10.10 -5.94
C SER A 35 14.08 -10.23 -7.21
N LEU A 36 13.04 -9.40 -7.31
CA LEU A 36 12.18 -9.35 -8.49
C LEU A 36 12.76 -8.37 -9.52
N LEU A 37 12.81 -8.77 -10.80
CA LEU A 37 13.30 -7.90 -11.89
C LEU A 37 12.52 -6.58 -11.97
N VAL A 38 11.19 -6.67 -11.89
CA VAL A 38 10.29 -5.51 -11.87
C VAL A 38 10.63 -4.55 -10.73
N ALA A 39 10.89 -5.09 -9.53
CA ALA A 39 11.26 -4.27 -8.38
C ALA A 39 12.62 -3.58 -8.57
N ARG A 40 13.60 -4.25 -9.19
CA ARG A 40 14.88 -3.64 -9.52
C ARG A 40 14.75 -2.47 -10.50
N ILE A 41 13.86 -2.59 -11.49
CA ILE A 41 13.64 -1.55 -12.50
C ILE A 41 12.93 -0.34 -11.89
N ILE A 42 11.85 -0.57 -11.13
CA ILE A 42 10.97 0.52 -10.65
C ILE A 42 11.51 1.15 -9.36
N PHE A 43 12.06 0.35 -8.46
CA PHE A 43 12.44 0.77 -7.11
C PHE A 43 13.95 0.96 -6.95
N TYR A 44 14.57 1.62 -7.93
CA TYR A 44 15.98 2.05 -7.87
C TYR A 44 16.96 0.92 -7.50
N GLY A 45 16.78 -0.26 -8.09
CA GLY A 45 17.58 -1.44 -7.78
C GLY A 45 17.25 -2.07 -6.43
N CYS A 46 15.98 -2.07 -6.01
CA CYS A 46 15.52 -2.53 -4.69
C CYS A 46 16.17 -1.74 -3.55
N LYS A 47 16.17 -0.41 -3.63
CA LYS A 47 16.63 0.49 -2.56
C LYS A 47 15.46 1.21 -1.87
N ASP A 48 14.23 0.78 -2.10
CA ASP A 48 13.05 1.26 -1.40
C ASP A 48 12.83 0.52 -0.06
N ILE A 49 11.83 0.95 0.72
CA ILE A 49 11.51 0.33 2.02
C ILE A 49 10.80 -1.04 1.90
N GLY A 50 10.19 -1.32 0.75
CA GLY A 50 9.37 -2.51 0.50
C GLY A 50 10.17 -3.70 -0.05
N PHE A 51 11.09 -3.47 -1.00
CA PHE A 51 11.84 -4.54 -1.69
C PHE A 51 13.33 -4.59 -1.35
N ALA A 52 13.89 -3.63 -0.60
CA ALA A 52 15.28 -3.72 -0.18
C ALA A 52 15.54 -4.96 0.69
N PRO A 53 16.67 -5.66 0.47
CA PRO A 53 17.05 -6.79 1.32
C PRO A 53 17.26 -6.31 2.76
N TYR A 54 17.02 -7.20 3.71
CA TYR A 54 17.22 -6.86 5.11
C TYR A 54 18.70 -6.60 5.37
N GLY A 55 19.01 -5.48 6.03
CA GLY A 55 20.37 -5.04 6.30
C GLY A 55 20.39 -3.70 7.01
N GLU A 56 21.58 -3.13 7.19
CA GLU A 56 21.73 -1.85 7.87
C GLU A 56 20.94 -0.72 7.19
N TYR A 57 21.06 -0.61 5.87
CA TYR A 57 20.31 0.37 5.08
C TYR A 57 18.80 0.30 5.32
N TRP A 58 18.21 -0.90 5.18
CA TRP A 58 16.77 -1.07 5.37
C TRP A 58 16.34 -0.75 6.81
N ARG A 59 17.14 -1.11 7.82
CA ARG A 59 16.85 -0.77 9.23
C ARG A 59 16.86 0.73 9.47
N GLN A 60 17.83 1.45 8.90
CA GLN A 60 17.91 2.91 8.98
C GLN A 60 16.71 3.56 8.29
N MET A 61 16.38 3.14 7.07
CA MET A 61 15.21 3.64 6.33
C MET A 61 13.90 3.39 7.09
N ARG A 62 13.71 2.17 7.61
CA ARG A 62 12.54 1.84 8.43
C ARG A 62 12.45 2.72 9.68
N LYS A 63 13.58 2.97 10.36
CA LYS A 63 13.62 3.85 11.53
C LYS A 63 13.18 5.27 11.17
N ILE A 64 13.69 5.84 10.07
CA ILE A 64 13.30 7.17 9.59
C ILE A 64 11.80 7.21 9.31
N CYS A 65 11.27 6.24 8.56
CA CYS A 65 9.83 6.20 8.27
C CYS A 65 8.98 6.10 9.53
N ILE A 66 9.35 5.25 10.51
CA ILE A 66 8.58 5.10 11.75
C ILE A 66 8.61 6.36 12.60
N VAL A 67 9.79 6.98 12.77
CA VAL A 67 9.96 8.12 13.68
C VAL A 67 9.40 9.40 13.05
N GLU A 68 9.77 9.67 11.79
CA GLU A 68 9.49 10.95 11.15
C GLU A 68 8.16 10.98 10.40
N LEU A 69 7.73 9.84 9.85
CA LEU A 69 6.52 9.77 9.02
C LEU A 69 5.35 9.09 9.72
N LEU A 70 5.58 8.03 10.51
CA LEU A 70 4.50 7.18 11.04
C LEU A 70 4.38 7.23 12.57
N SER A 71 5.02 8.19 13.23
CA SER A 71 4.91 8.34 14.68
C SER A 71 3.51 8.79 15.08
N ALA A 72 3.05 8.40 16.27
CA ALA A 72 1.72 8.76 16.76
C ALA A 72 1.48 10.28 16.74
N ARG A 73 2.52 11.07 17.07
CA ARG A 73 2.47 12.53 17.01
C ARG A 73 2.24 13.04 15.58
N ARG A 74 2.95 12.48 14.60
CA ARG A 74 2.78 12.86 13.19
C ARG A 74 1.42 12.43 12.67
N VAL A 75 1.00 11.19 12.91
CA VAL A 75 -0.33 10.71 12.53
C VAL A 75 -1.43 11.60 13.13
N ALA A 76 -1.29 12.03 14.38
CA ALA A 76 -2.24 12.94 15.02
C ALA A 76 -2.24 14.35 14.41
N SER A 77 -1.08 14.89 14.00
CA SER A 77 -1.02 16.23 13.39
C SER A 77 -1.78 16.33 12.06
N PHE A 78 -1.96 15.21 11.34
CA PHE A 78 -2.72 15.16 10.08
C PHE A 78 -4.18 14.74 10.27
N ARG A 79 -4.72 14.85 11.48
CA ARG A 79 -6.12 14.51 11.79
C ARG A 79 -7.10 15.32 10.94
N SER A 80 -6.90 16.63 10.82
CA SER A 80 -7.80 17.52 10.08
C SER A 80 -7.94 17.11 8.62
N ILE A 81 -6.83 16.69 7.98
CA ILE A 81 -6.84 16.19 6.59
C ILE A 81 -7.76 14.98 6.47
N ARG A 82 -7.65 14.01 7.39
CA ARG A 82 -8.52 12.82 7.35
C ARG A 82 -9.98 13.14 7.58
N GLU A 83 -10.28 14.08 8.48
CA GLU A 83 -11.65 14.53 8.75
C GLU A 83 -12.25 15.24 7.52
N GLU A 84 -11.48 16.07 6.84
CA GLU A 84 -11.91 16.78 5.62
C GLU A 84 -12.16 15.82 4.45
N GLU A 85 -11.23 14.90 4.17
CA GLU A 85 -11.40 13.90 3.11
C GLU A 85 -12.55 12.94 3.42
N ALA A 86 -12.77 12.59 4.69
CA ALA A 86 -13.88 11.73 5.10
C ALA A 86 -15.23 12.44 4.96
N SER A 87 -15.31 13.72 5.32
CA SER A 87 -16.50 14.56 5.10
C SER A 87 -16.84 14.63 3.60
N THR A 88 -15.82 14.84 2.77
CA THR A 88 -15.95 14.86 1.30
C THR A 88 -16.47 13.52 0.76
N LEU A 89 -15.92 12.39 1.24
CA LEU A 89 -16.39 11.06 0.88
C LEU A 89 -17.86 10.84 1.26
N ILE A 90 -18.26 11.19 2.49
CA ILE A 90 -19.64 11.04 2.97
C ILE A 90 -20.60 11.89 2.14
N SER A 91 -20.22 13.12 1.80
CA SER A 91 -21.00 14.00 0.93
C SER A 91 -21.23 13.35 -0.45
N ARG A 92 -20.18 12.82 -1.07
CA ARG A 92 -20.28 12.11 -2.37
C ARG A 92 -21.20 10.88 -2.30
N ILE A 93 -21.11 10.11 -1.22
CA ILE A 93 -21.97 8.94 -1.01
C ILE A 93 -23.44 9.39 -0.90
N ARG A 94 -23.74 10.43 -0.11
CA ARG A 94 -25.11 10.95 0.04
C ARG A 94 -25.69 11.45 -1.28
N LEU A 95 -24.89 12.17 -2.08
CA LEU A 95 -25.31 12.64 -3.39
C LEU A 95 -25.57 11.48 -4.36
N ALA A 96 -24.71 10.46 -4.37
CA ALA A 96 -24.90 9.29 -5.21
C ALA A 96 -26.13 8.46 -4.79
N ALA A 97 -26.37 8.33 -3.49
CA ALA A 97 -27.50 7.59 -2.95
C ALA A 97 -28.85 8.27 -3.18
N THR A 98 -28.88 9.61 -3.26
CA THR A 98 -30.11 10.38 -3.53
C THR A 98 -30.40 10.51 -5.02
N ALA A 99 -29.41 10.27 -5.89
CA ALA A 99 -29.56 10.37 -7.34
C ALA A 99 -30.02 9.07 -8.02
N ARG A 100 -30.05 7.94 -7.29
CA ARG A 100 -30.45 6.63 -7.81
C ARG A 100 -31.50 6.03 -6.90
N ASP A 101 -32.73 5.85 -7.39
CA ASP A 101 -33.82 5.34 -6.57
C ASP A 101 -33.70 3.85 -6.23
N GLU A 102 -32.94 3.04 -6.99
CA GLU A 102 -32.93 1.57 -6.80
C GLU A 102 -31.58 0.86 -7.05
N GLU A 103 -30.50 1.58 -7.39
CA GLU A 103 -29.21 0.96 -7.72
C GLU A 103 -28.14 1.29 -6.67
N GLY A 104 -27.37 0.28 -6.25
CA GLY A 104 -26.31 0.44 -5.25
C GLY A 104 -25.22 1.44 -5.68
N VAL A 105 -24.63 2.13 -4.70
CA VAL A 105 -23.53 3.09 -4.95
C VAL A 105 -22.20 2.34 -5.11
N ASP A 106 -21.53 2.50 -6.26
CA ASP A 106 -20.16 2.01 -6.43
C ASP A 106 -19.16 2.88 -5.64
N LEU A 107 -18.59 2.30 -4.59
CA LEU A 107 -17.63 2.96 -3.72
C LEU A 107 -16.18 2.83 -4.19
N ARG A 108 -15.87 2.04 -5.21
CA ARG A 108 -14.49 1.71 -5.60
C ARG A 108 -13.68 2.96 -5.91
N GLU A 109 -14.17 3.81 -6.81
CA GLU A 109 -13.49 5.06 -7.17
C GLU A 109 -13.50 6.07 -6.01
N MET A 110 -14.56 6.08 -5.21
CA MET A 110 -14.68 7.01 -4.08
C MET A 110 -13.65 6.70 -2.99
N LEU A 111 -13.50 5.42 -2.63
CA LEU A 111 -12.52 4.95 -1.65
C LEU A 111 -11.09 5.08 -2.17
N PHE A 112 -10.85 4.78 -3.45
CA PHE A 112 -9.54 4.99 -4.07
C PHE A 112 -9.13 6.46 -4.06
N SER A 113 -10.06 7.36 -4.40
CA SER A 113 -9.83 8.81 -4.36
C SER A 113 -9.57 9.28 -2.93
N PHE A 114 -10.34 8.81 -1.95
CA PHE A 114 -10.15 9.15 -0.54
C PHE A 114 -8.77 8.73 -0.04
N SER A 115 -8.37 7.46 -0.23
CA SER A 115 -7.06 6.96 0.24
C SER A 115 -5.91 7.70 -0.44
N SER A 116 -6.00 7.92 -1.74
CA SER A 116 -5.01 8.66 -2.51
C SER A 116 -4.87 10.10 -1.99
N ASN A 117 -5.97 10.84 -1.87
CA ASN A 117 -5.94 12.22 -1.40
C ASN A 117 -5.33 12.33 0.00
N VAL A 118 -5.70 11.45 0.93
CA VAL A 118 -5.11 11.41 2.27
C VAL A 118 -3.60 11.21 2.17
N THR A 119 -3.12 10.24 1.38
CA THR A 119 -1.68 9.98 1.21
C THR A 119 -0.95 11.15 0.56
N TYR A 120 -1.52 11.79 -0.46
CA TYR A 120 -0.89 12.91 -1.16
C TYR A 120 -0.81 14.17 -0.32
N ARG A 121 -1.87 14.48 0.41
CA ARG A 121 -1.87 15.61 1.33
C ARG A 121 -0.91 15.38 2.50
N TYR A 122 -0.73 14.13 2.91
CA TYR A 122 0.27 13.74 3.92
C TYR A 122 1.71 13.91 3.42
N GLY A 123 2.02 13.36 2.24
CA GLY A 123 3.38 13.24 1.74
C GLY A 123 3.89 14.46 0.96
N LEU A 124 3.01 15.12 0.20
CA LEU A 124 3.37 16.19 -0.75
C LEU A 124 2.66 17.52 -0.43
N GLY A 125 1.70 17.55 0.50
CA GLY A 125 0.93 18.75 0.82
C GLY A 125 -0.03 19.21 -0.30
N CYS A 126 -0.24 18.38 -1.34
CA CYS A 126 -1.13 18.69 -2.45
C CYS A 126 -2.35 17.77 -2.48
N ILE A 127 -3.45 18.27 -3.04
CA ILE A 127 -4.60 17.47 -3.45
C ILE A 127 -4.32 17.00 -4.88
N VAL A 128 -4.40 15.70 -5.15
CA VAL A 128 -4.26 15.21 -6.52
C VAL A 128 -5.51 15.54 -7.30
N ILE A 129 -5.34 16.38 -8.32
CA ILE A 129 -6.27 16.47 -9.44
C ILE A 129 -6.10 15.17 -10.22
N LYS A 130 -7.16 14.34 -10.26
CA LYS A 130 -7.33 13.10 -11.02
C LYS A 130 -6.22 12.84 -12.04
N ASN A 131 -5.33 11.87 -11.79
CA ASN A 131 -4.58 11.15 -12.85
C ASN A 131 -3.62 10.04 -12.37
N LEU A 132 -3.45 9.79 -11.06
CA LEU A 132 -2.56 8.70 -10.63
C LEU A 132 -3.10 7.30 -10.99
N PHE A 133 -4.42 7.09 -10.89
CA PHE A 133 -5.04 5.81 -11.30
C PHE A 133 -4.76 5.51 -12.78
N ASN A 134 -4.80 6.53 -13.63
CA ASN A 134 -4.46 6.41 -15.05
C ASN A 134 -2.97 6.11 -15.29
N LEU A 135 -2.08 6.60 -14.42
CA LEU A 135 -0.64 6.29 -14.45
C LEU A 135 -0.31 4.86 -13.99
N LEU A 136 -1.11 4.29 -13.08
CA LEU A 136 -0.95 2.91 -12.59
C LEU A 136 -1.76 1.88 -13.38
N ASN A 137 -2.76 2.31 -14.17
CA ASN A 137 -3.56 1.44 -15.03
C ASN A 137 -2.72 0.59 -16.01
N PRO A 138 -1.65 1.09 -16.64
CA PRO A 138 -0.75 0.25 -17.45
C PRO A 138 -0.14 -0.90 -16.64
N PHE A 139 0.18 -0.67 -15.37
CA PHE A 139 0.72 -1.68 -14.46
C PHE A 139 -0.33 -2.71 -14.04
N ILE A 140 -1.52 -2.24 -13.67
CA ILE A 140 -2.64 -3.12 -13.31
C ILE A 140 -3.03 -4.01 -14.51
N ASN A 141 -3.07 -3.43 -15.71
CA ASN A 141 -3.37 -4.16 -16.96
C ASN A 141 -2.24 -5.09 -17.42
N PHE A 142 -0.99 -4.80 -17.04
CA PHE A 142 0.12 -5.72 -17.27
C PHE A 142 0.01 -6.94 -16.36
N CYS A 143 -0.27 -6.73 -15.07
CA CYS A 143 -0.43 -7.83 -14.10
C CYS A 143 -1.67 -8.70 -14.36
N SER A 144 -2.72 -8.19 -15.01
CA SER A 144 -3.92 -8.97 -15.35
C SER A 144 -3.79 -9.79 -16.63
N ARG A 145 -2.70 -9.61 -17.38
CA ARG A 145 -2.38 -10.38 -18.61
C ARG A 145 -1.31 -11.45 -18.39
N LEU A 146 -0.77 -11.54 -17.18
CA LEU A 146 0.08 -12.63 -16.69
C LEU A 146 -0.79 -13.66 -15.96
#